data_AF-A0A6G6ZZX4-F1
#
_entry.id   AF-A0A6G6ZZX4-F1
#
_cell.length_a   1.000
_cell.length_b   1.000
_cell.length_c   1.000
_cell.angle_alpha   90.00
_cell.angle_beta   90.00
_cell.angle_gamma   90.00
#
_symmetry.space_group_name_H-M   'P 1'
#
loop_
_entity.id
_entity.type
_entity.pdbx_description
1 polymer ?
#
loop_
_entity_poly.entity_id
_entity_poly.type
_entity_poly.pdbx_seq_one_letter_code
_entity_poly.pdbx_strand_id
1 'polypeptide(L)'
;MTTDVPSLIRLLQPLRQQGMTAVQAANTVLAQFNTGSAGARLADAFGPHVSLVQALVQVYAPVTLPEMASILHQLYPDLGPVAVGKILLAPGVFPHTTAEQMQSALVSAGFSPAAVAQAIKELYPAPPVQEPFAAIATSMQGGNRGIELWVAGTPGQVWTLYQRTPGANWSAWEGPGFKNQPKPLMQLAAALQNNGNVLFAGLDGAGSVWTCGQGSPGGDWNAWNGPNVGAQPCAFEQLAASQQGGHRGVELWAAGADGQVWTLYQLTAGGAWSHWEGPGFKGQPTPLFKLAAAQQNNGNVMFWGLDREGRLWGIGQQSPGGDWGAWQGPGFVGQPEPFTAIAASEQLGNRGVELWGIGASGQLWTLYQTTAGGPWSRWEGPGFKQQPAPMKKVAAALQNTGCVLLWAVDNDNQLWQIAQGSPGGDWAGWTRTSPPPQG
;
A
#
# COMPACT_ATOMS: atom_id res chain seq x y z
N MET A 1 -14.27 -22.65 42.12
CA MET A 1 -13.85 -21.34 42.65
C MET A 1 -13.69 -20.39 41.47
N THR A 2 -14.14 -19.14 41.59
CA THR A 2 -14.04 -18.16 40.50
C THR A 2 -12.65 -17.53 40.45
N THR A 3 -12.18 -17.23 39.25
CA THR A 3 -10.83 -16.69 38.96
C THR A 3 -10.85 -15.17 38.75
N ASP A 4 -11.89 -14.50 39.25
CA ASP A 4 -12.03 -13.05 39.19
C ASP A 4 -11.15 -12.36 40.23
N VAL A 5 -10.73 -11.13 39.91
CA VAL A 5 -9.81 -10.33 40.73
C VAL A 5 -10.32 -10.15 42.18
N PRO A 6 -11.59 -9.75 42.45
CA PRO A 6 -12.09 -9.63 43.82
C PRO A 6 -11.99 -10.92 44.65
N SER A 7 -12.29 -12.07 44.05
CA SER A 7 -12.20 -13.36 44.73
C SER A 7 -10.75 -13.71 45.07
N LEU A 8 -9.82 -13.47 44.14
CA LEU A 8 -8.39 -13.68 44.36
C LEU A 8 -7.82 -12.75 45.43
N ILE A 9 -8.26 -11.49 45.49
CA ILE A 9 -7.89 -10.54 46.55
C ILE A 9 -8.28 -11.08 47.92
N ARG A 10 -9.49 -11.62 48.08
CA ARG A 10 -9.95 -12.21 49.35
C ARG A 10 -9.12 -13.41 49.80
N LEU A 11 -8.56 -14.17 48.87
CA LEU A 11 -7.66 -15.29 49.17
C LEU A 11 -6.25 -14.83 49.53
N LEU A 12 -5.75 -13.76 48.88
CA LEU A 12 -4.39 -13.25 49.07
C LEU A 12 -4.24 -12.39 50.33
N GLN A 13 -5.26 -11.64 50.73
CA GLN A 13 -5.20 -10.73 51.89
C GLN A 13 -4.80 -11.43 53.21
N PRO A 14 -5.39 -12.57 53.59
CA PRO A 14 -4.98 -13.29 54.81
C PRO A 14 -3.54 -13.80 54.73
N LEU A 15 -3.10 -14.26 53.55
CA LEU A 15 -1.74 -14.76 53.34
C LEU A 15 -0.69 -13.64 53.50
N ARG A 16 -1.01 -12.44 53.03
CA ARG A 16 -0.19 -11.24 53.28
C ARG A 16 -0.10 -10.93 54.78
N GLN A 17 -1.20 -11.00 55.52
CA GLN A 17 -1.22 -10.74 56.96
C GLN A 17 -0.41 -11.77 57.75
N GLN A 18 -0.28 -13.00 57.24
CA GLN A 18 0.59 -14.05 57.78
C GLN A 18 2.08 -13.86 57.44
N GLY A 19 2.44 -12.78 56.73
CA GLY A 19 3.82 -12.47 56.38
C GLY A 19 4.36 -13.21 55.15
N MET A 20 3.51 -13.91 54.39
CA MET A 20 3.94 -14.57 53.15
C MET A 20 4.31 -13.53 52.08
N THR A 21 5.37 -13.80 51.32
CA THR A 21 5.71 -13.01 50.13
C THR A 21 4.68 -13.21 49.01
N ALA A 22 4.67 -12.31 48.03
CA ALA A 22 3.74 -12.39 46.90
C ALA A 22 3.81 -13.74 46.16
N VAL A 23 5.01 -14.28 45.95
CA VAL A 23 5.19 -15.59 45.29
C VAL A 23 4.72 -16.76 46.16
N GLN A 24 4.94 -16.71 47.48
CA GLN A 24 4.47 -17.74 48.41
C GLN A 24 2.94 -17.77 48.48
N ALA A 25 2.31 -16.60 48.52
CA ALA A 25 0.86 -16.49 48.53
C ALA A 25 0.26 -16.91 47.19
N ALA A 26 0.84 -16.52 46.07
CA ALA A 26 0.41 -16.94 44.75
C ALA A 26 0.47 -18.46 44.57
N ASN A 27 1.57 -19.11 44.99
CA ASN A 27 1.69 -20.58 45.00
C ASN A 27 0.63 -21.25 45.88
N THR A 28 0.35 -20.68 47.06
CA THR A 28 -0.68 -21.20 47.96
C THR A 28 -2.06 -21.13 47.32
N VAL A 29 -2.40 -20.01 46.68
CA VAL A 29 -3.65 -19.85 45.93
C VAL A 29 -3.71 -20.85 44.78
N LEU A 30 -2.68 -20.93 43.93
CA LEU A 30 -2.62 -21.87 42.80
C LEU A 30 -2.79 -23.33 43.24
N ALA A 31 -2.19 -23.74 44.36
CA ALA A 31 -2.34 -25.09 44.92
C ALA A 31 -3.79 -25.41 45.34
N GLN A 32 -4.54 -24.43 45.85
CA GLN A 32 -5.96 -24.60 46.19
C GLN A 32 -6.84 -24.84 44.96
N PHE A 33 -6.47 -24.26 43.81
CA PHE A 33 -7.18 -24.48 42.55
C PHE A 33 -6.78 -25.79 41.86
N ASN A 34 -5.54 -26.26 42.04
CA ASN A 34 -5.06 -27.51 41.45
C ASN A 34 -5.56 -28.78 42.17
N THR A 35 -6.10 -28.66 43.38
CA THR A 35 -6.63 -29.79 44.19
C THR A 35 -8.13 -30.02 44.02
N GLY A 36 -8.85 -29.15 43.30
CA GLY A 36 -10.27 -29.32 42.96
C GLY A 36 -10.47 -30.22 41.75
N SER A 37 -11.02 -31.41 41.95
CA SER A 37 -11.48 -32.26 40.86
C SER A 37 -12.64 -31.58 40.09
N ALA A 38 -12.40 -31.34 38.80
CA ALA A 38 -13.28 -30.74 37.78
C ALA A 38 -13.28 -29.20 37.67
N GLY A 39 -12.60 -28.68 36.63
CA GLY A 39 -12.87 -27.36 36.03
C GLY A 39 -11.68 -26.40 35.97
N ALA A 40 -11.07 -26.29 34.78
CA ALA A 40 -10.06 -25.30 34.35
C ALA A 40 -8.84 -25.10 35.28
N ARG A 41 -7.70 -25.70 34.90
CA ARG A 41 -6.41 -25.35 35.50
C ARG A 41 -6.15 -23.85 35.27
N LEU A 42 -5.93 -23.09 36.35
CA LEU A 42 -5.40 -21.72 36.29
C LEU A 42 -4.12 -21.64 35.44
N ALA A 43 -3.37 -22.75 35.36
CA ALA A 43 -2.09 -22.85 34.67
C ALA A 43 -2.16 -22.62 33.14
N ASP A 44 -3.30 -22.90 32.50
CA ASP A 44 -3.29 -23.10 31.03
C ASP A 44 -3.96 -21.96 30.22
N ALA A 45 -4.44 -20.89 30.88
CA ALA A 45 -5.17 -19.82 30.20
C ALA A 45 -4.71 -18.41 30.58
N PHE A 46 -4.52 -17.56 29.56
CA PHE A 46 -4.01 -16.20 29.67
C PHE A 46 -4.86 -15.28 30.58
N GLY A 47 -6.20 -15.35 30.48
CA GLY A 47 -7.09 -14.53 31.31
C GLY A 47 -6.94 -14.77 32.82
N PRO A 48 -6.98 -16.03 33.28
CA PRO A 48 -6.63 -16.42 34.64
C PRO A 48 -5.28 -15.92 35.16
N HIS A 49 -4.22 -15.92 34.34
CA HIS A 49 -2.92 -15.37 34.71
C HIS A 49 -2.99 -13.86 34.97
N VAL A 50 -3.67 -13.12 34.10
CA VAL A 50 -3.88 -11.67 34.24
C VAL A 50 -4.64 -11.35 35.54
N SER A 51 -5.73 -12.06 35.84
CA SER A 51 -6.51 -11.83 37.07
C SER A 51 -5.69 -12.04 38.34
N LEU A 52 -4.86 -13.09 38.40
CA LEU A 52 -3.99 -13.34 39.54
C LEU A 52 -2.95 -12.23 39.71
N VAL A 53 -2.33 -11.80 38.61
CA VAL A 53 -1.33 -10.74 38.65
C VAL A 53 -1.94 -9.40 39.06
N GLN A 54 -3.11 -9.04 38.53
CA GLN A 54 -3.86 -7.85 38.97
C GLN A 54 -4.16 -7.90 40.47
N ALA A 55 -4.60 -9.05 40.99
CA ALA A 55 -4.86 -9.22 42.43
C ALA A 55 -3.56 -9.10 43.26
N LEU A 56 -2.44 -9.66 42.79
CA LEU A 56 -1.14 -9.53 43.45
C LEU A 56 -0.64 -8.08 43.47
N VAL A 57 -0.74 -7.34 42.36
CA VAL A 57 -0.39 -5.92 42.30
C VAL A 57 -1.19 -5.12 43.33
N GLN A 58 -2.50 -5.40 43.47
CA GLN A 58 -3.36 -4.69 44.43
C GLN A 58 -3.07 -5.08 45.89
N VAL A 59 -2.85 -6.37 46.18
CA VAL A 59 -2.68 -6.85 47.56
C VAL A 59 -1.27 -6.61 48.07
N TYR A 60 -0.24 -6.73 47.24
CA TYR A 60 1.17 -6.69 47.66
C TYR A 60 1.90 -5.38 47.33
N ALA A 61 1.16 -4.33 46.96
CA ALA A 61 1.76 -3.04 46.60
C ALA A 61 2.71 -2.46 47.69
N PRO A 62 3.83 -1.84 47.28
CA PRO A 62 4.31 -1.73 45.89
C PRO A 62 5.13 -2.98 45.47
N VAL A 63 4.65 -3.71 44.45
CA VAL A 63 5.45 -4.71 43.72
C VAL A 63 5.97 -4.03 42.45
N THR A 64 7.26 -4.12 42.18
CA THR A 64 7.88 -3.54 40.99
C THR A 64 7.69 -4.42 39.76
N LEU A 65 7.84 -3.83 38.56
CA LEU A 65 7.77 -4.55 37.29
C LEU A 65 8.77 -5.73 37.21
N PRO A 66 10.08 -5.59 37.56
CA PRO A 66 11.02 -6.72 37.53
C PRO A 66 10.66 -7.83 38.54
N GLU A 67 10.17 -7.46 39.73
CA GLU A 67 9.71 -8.43 40.73
C GLU A 67 8.51 -9.22 40.21
N MET A 68 7.53 -8.56 39.59
CA MET A 68 6.36 -9.24 39.02
C MET A 68 6.74 -10.14 37.83
N ALA A 69 7.66 -9.68 36.96
CA ALA A 69 8.19 -10.50 35.88
C ALA A 69 8.86 -11.78 36.43
N SER A 70 9.60 -11.65 37.53
CA SER A 70 10.28 -12.77 38.21
C SER A 70 9.25 -13.72 38.85
N ILE A 71 8.22 -13.18 39.50
CA ILE A 71 7.11 -13.98 40.05
C ILE A 71 6.42 -14.77 38.94
N LEU A 72 6.10 -14.15 37.80
CA LEU A 72 5.46 -14.83 36.68
C LEU A 72 6.33 -15.95 36.10
N HIS A 73 7.63 -15.71 35.94
CA HIS A 73 8.55 -16.72 35.43
C HIS A 73 8.73 -17.90 36.40
N GLN A 74 8.68 -17.65 37.71
CA GLN A 74 8.72 -18.71 38.73
C GLN A 74 7.42 -19.51 38.82
N LEU A 75 6.26 -18.85 38.74
CA LEU A 75 4.96 -19.49 38.84
C LEU A 75 4.60 -20.29 37.57
N TYR A 76 5.05 -19.80 36.41
CA TYR A 76 4.74 -20.41 35.11
C TYR A 76 6.03 -20.54 34.26
N PRO A 77 6.89 -21.53 34.55
CA PRO A 77 8.15 -21.72 33.83
C PRO A 77 7.99 -21.97 32.32
N ASP A 78 6.81 -22.44 31.89
CA ASP A 78 6.49 -22.69 30.48
C ASP A 78 6.15 -21.42 29.68
N LEU A 79 5.91 -20.29 30.36
CA LEU A 79 5.64 -19.02 29.69
C LEU A 79 6.93 -18.40 29.15
N GLY A 80 7.02 -18.30 27.84
CA GLY A 80 8.06 -17.51 27.18
C GLY A 80 7.94 -16.00 27.48
N PRO A 81 9.00 -15.22 27.20
CA PRO A 81 9.06 -13.79 27.52
C PRO A 81 7.96 -12.95 26.86
N VAL A 82 7.47 -13.37 25.67
CA VAL A 82 6.31 -12.73 25.01
C VAL A 82 5.04 -12.87 25.84
N ALA A 83 4.75 -14.06 26.36
CA ALA A 83 3.54 -14.31 27.12
C ALA A 83 3.58 -13.56 28.46
N VAL A 84 4.73 -13.59 29.15
CA VAL A 84 4.95 -12.80 30.37
C VAL A 84 4.78 -11.31 30.11
N GLY A 85 5.39 -10.78 29.04
CA GLY A 85 5.25 -9.36 28.68
C GLY A 85 3.81 -8.94 28.36
N LYS A 86 3.03 -9.80 27.69
CA LYS A 86 1.59 -9.55 27.44
C LYS A 86 0.77 -9.49 28.74
N ILE A 87 1.08 -10.34 29.71
CA ILE A 87 0.42 -10.32 31.03
C ILE A 87 0.77 -9.04 31.78
N LEU A 88 2.05 -8.63 31.76
CA LEU A 88 2.51 -7.40 32.42
C LEU A 88 1.90 -6.13 31.81
N LEU A 89 1.70 -6.11 30.50
CA LEU A 89 1.05 -5.00 29.79
C LEU A 89 -0.48 -4.97 29.93
N ALA A 90 -1.08 -5.98 30.57
CA ALA A 90 -2.53 -5.99 30.75
C ALA A 90 -2.99 -4.78 31.59
N PRO A 91 -4.20 -4.24 31.32
CA PRO A 91 -4.79 -3.16 32.11
C PRO A 91 -4.75 -3.49 33.61
N GLY A 92 -4.38 -2.54 34.46
CA GLY A 92 -4.32 -2.75 35.92
C GLY A 92 -3.10 -3.54 36.43
N VAL A 93 -2.14 -3.86 35.56
CA VAL A 93 -0.83 -4.43 35.94
C VAL A 93 0.26 -3.35 35.74
N PHE A 94 0.89 -3.29 34.57
CA PHE A 94 1.84 -2.23 34.19
C PHE A 94 1.61 -1.79 32.72
N PRO A 95 0.43 -1.24 32.37
CA PRO A 95 0.05 -0.96 30.98
C PRO A 95 0.88 0.13 30.29
N HIS A 96 1.63 0.93 31.05
CA HIS A 96 2.44 2.05 30.53
C HIS A 96 3.95 1.74 30.52
N THR A 97 4.33 0.48 30.63
CA THR A 97 5.73 0.06 30.54
C THR A 97 6.29 0.35 29.15
N THR A 98 7.47 0.95 29.09
CA THR A 98 8.22 1.18 27.85
C THR A 98 8.99 -0.07 27.41
N ALA A 99 9.40 -0.14 26.14
CA ALA A 99 10.20 -1.26 25.62
C ALA A 99 11.48 -1.50 26.44
N GLU A 100 12.19 -0.42 26.81
CA GLU A 100 13.41 -0.49 27.63
C GLU A 100 13.15 -1.05 29.03
N GLN A 101 12.07 -0.58 29.69
CA GLN A 101 11.66 -1.07 31.00
C GLN A 101 11.25 -2.55 30.96
N MET A 102 10.50 -2.96 29.93
CA MET A 102 10.11 -4.37 29.74
C MET A 102 11.33 -5.24 29.47
N GLN A 103 12.25 -4.78 28.63
CA GLN A 103 13.49 -5.48 28.32
C GLN A 103 14.30 -5.71 29.60
N SER A 104 14.49 -4.67 30.41
CA SER A 104 15.18 -4.76 31.69
C SER A 104 14.48 -5.75 32.63
N ALA A 105 13.16 -5.66 32.76
CA ALA A 105 12.39 -6.54 33.65
C ALA A 105 12.45 -8.02 33.25
N LEU A 106 12.34 -8.34 31.96
CA LEU A 106 12.41 -9.72 31.47
C LEU A 106 13.82 -10.30 31.60
N VAL A 107 14.86 -9.50 31.36
CA VAL A 107 16.25 -9.93 31.61
C VAL A 107 16.47 -10.18 33.10
N SER A 108 16.01 -9.29 33.98
CA SER A 108 16.08 -9.48 35.44
C SER A 108 15.30 -10.70 35.93
N ALA A 109 14.22 -11.07 35.25
CA ALA A 109 13.46 -12.28 35.53
C ALA A 109 14.18 -13.58 35.12
N GLY A 110 15.31 -13.50 34.39
CA GLY A 110 16.13 -14.66 34.02
C GLY A 110 15.89 -15.19 32.59
N PHE A 111 15.14 -14.48 31.74
CA PHE A 111 15.04 -14.83 30.33
C PHE A 111 16.33 -14.51 29.58
N SER A 112 16.69 -15.30 28.57
CA SER A 112 17.91 -15.06 27.79
C SER A 112 17.82 -13.74 26.99
N PRO A 113 18.91 -12.96 26.87
CA PRO A 113 18.89 -11.69 26.15
C PRO A 113 18.39 -11.81 24.69
N ALA A 114 18.69 -12.91 24.01
CA ALA A 114 18.22 -13.17 22.65
C ALA A 114 16.69 -13.38 22.57
N ALA A 115 16.12 -14.16 23.51
CA ALA A 115 14.69 -14.38 23.58
C ALA A 115 13.94 -13.10 23.98
N VAL A 116 14.52 -12.31 24.89
CA VAL A 116 13.97 -10.99 25.26
C VAL A 116 14.00 -10.04 24.06
N ALA A 117 15.10 -9.96 23.31
CA ALA A 117 15.19 -9.10 22.13
C ALA A 117 14.12 -9.44 21.08
N GLN A 118 13.84 -10.73 20.87
CA GLN A 118 12.75 -11.17 20.01
C GLN A 118 11.38 -10.80 20.59
N ALA A 119 11.18 -11.01 21.90
CA ALA A 119 9.92 -10.66 22.55
C ALA A 119 9.61 -9.16 22.50
N ILE A 120 10.63 -8.29 22.65
CA ILE A 120 10.44 -6.84 22.57
C ILE A 120 9.96 -6.41 21.19
N LYS A 121 10.44 -7.03 20.11
CA LYS A 121 9.95 -6.76 18.75
C LYS A 121 8.47 -7.10 18.57
N GLU A 122 8.00 -8.13 19.25
CA GLU A 122 6.59 -8.57 19.19
C GLU A 122 5.69 -7.75 20.12
N LEU A 123 6.17 -7.39 21.31
CA LEU A 123 5.42 -6.63 22.32
C LEU A 123 5.34 -5.14 21.98
N TYR A 124 6.39 -4.60 21.35
CA TYR A 124 6.52 -3.19 20.95
C TYR A 124 6.88 -3.14 19.47
N PRO A 125 5.97 -3.51 18.56
CA PRO A 125 6.24 -3.40 17.14
C PRO A 125 6.54 -1.94 16.82
N ALA A 126 7.63 -1.70 16.08
CA ALA A 126 7.94 -0.37 15.59
C ALA A 126 6.72 0.17 14.81
N PRO A 127 6.40 1.48 14.92
CA PRO A 127 5.40 2.08 14.06
C PRO A 127 5.71 1.73 12.61
N PRO A 128 4.70 1.42 11.77
CA PRO A 128 4.95 1.15 10.36
C PRO A 128 5.72 2.33 9.76
N VAL A 129 6.77 2.03 8.99
CA VAL A 129 7.57 3.04 8.29
C VAL A 129 6.61 3.84 7.42
N GLN A 130 6.52 5.15 7.69
CA GLN A 130 5.73 6.04 6.87
C GLN A 130 6.49 6.31 5.59
N GLU A 131 6.04 5.72 4.49
CA GLU A 131 6.55 6.03 3.17
C GLU A 131 5.74 7.20 2.61
N PRO A 132 6.36 8.30 2.17
CA PRO A 132 5.63 9.43 1.56
C PRO A 132 5.07 9.09 0.17
N PHE A 133 5.56 8.01 -0.44
CA PHE A 133 5.21 7.59 -1.79
C PHE A 133 4.82 6.11 -1.83
N ALA A 134 3.80 5.70 -1.08
CA ALA A 134 3.25 4.34 -1.14
C ALA A 134 2.46 4.08 -2.44
N ALA A 135 1.87 5.12 -3.04
CA ALA A 135 1.26 5.10 -4.36
C ALA A 135 1.59 6.38 -5.13
N ILE A 136 1.64 6.27 -6.46
CA ILE A 136 1.94 7.37 -7.38
C ILE A 136 1.08 7.18 -8.64
N ALA A 137 0.51 8.28 -9.14
CA ALA A 137 -0.18 8.34 -10.42
C ALA A 137 0.06 9.68 -11.11
N THR A 138 -0.01 9.69 -12.44
CA THR A 138 0.20 10.88 -13.26
C THR A 138 -0.84 10.95 -14.36
N SER A 139 -1.18 12.14 -14.83
CA SER A 139 -1.98 12.30 -16.04
C SER A 139 -1.64 13.58 -16.78
N MET A 140 -1.82 13.55 -18.10
CA MET A 140 -1.94 14.75 -18.91
C MET A 140 -3.17 15.55 -18.43
N GLN A 141 -3.07 16.87 -18.36
CA GLN A 141 -4.19 17.74 -18.06
C GLN A 141 -4.75 18.36 -19.35
N GLY A 142 -6.05 18.66 -19.35
CA GLY A 142 -6.61 19.55 -20.35
C GLY A 142 -6.37 21.04 -20.04
N GLY A 143 -6.82 21.90 -20.94
CA GLY A 143 -6.70 23.35 -20.79
C GLY A 143 -5.25 23.83 -20.84
N ASN A 144 -4.92 24.79 -19.98
CA ASN A 144 -3.60 25.44 -19.95
C ASN A 144 -2.60 24.76 -18.99
N ARG A 145 -2.95 23.62 -18.38
CA ARG A 145 -2.06 22.89 -17.48
C ARG A 145 -1.22 21.87 -18.26
N GLY A 146 -0.10 21.46 -17.68
CA GLY A 146 0.73 20.36 -18.21
C GLY A 146 0.35 19.03 -17.57
N ILE A 147 1.31 18.33 -16.96
CA ILE A 147 1.00 17.13 -16.17
C ILE A 147 0.61 17.49 -14.74
N GLU A 148 -0.20 16.64 -14.12
CA GLU A 148 -0.40 16.56 -12.67
C GLU A 148 0.09 15.22 -12.13
N LEU A 149 0.77 15.28 -10.99
CA LEU A 149 1.28 14.15 -10.23
C LEU A 149 0.50 14.04 -8.93
N TRP A 150 0.01 12.84 -8.61
CA TRP A 150 -0.56 12.51 -7.31
C TRP A 150 0.30 11.47 -6.62
N VAL A 151 0.44 11.64 -5.31
CA VAL A 151 1.12 10.69 -4.44
C VAL A 151 0.31 10.46 -3.19
N ALA A 152 0.35 9.24 -2.66
CA ALA A 152 -0.19 8.92 -1.34
C ALA A 152 0.88 8.20 -0.55
N GLY A 153 1.06 8.59 0.71
CA GLY A 153 1.91 7.87 1.65
C GLY A 153 1.23 6.66 2.27
N THR A 154 1.91 5.95 3.19
CA THR A 154 1.32 4.83 3.96
C THR A 154 -0.01 5.20 4.66
N PRO A 155 -0.20 6.42 5.20
CA PRO A 155 -1.49 6.84 5.75
C PRO A 155 -2.61 7.03 4.71
N GLY A 156 -2.31 6.93 3.42
CA GLY A 156 -3.23 7.09 2.29
C GLY A 156 -3.72 8.52 2.04
N GLN A 157 -3.12 9.52 2.69
CA GLN A 157 -3.40 10.93 2.40
C GLN A 157 -2.77 11.33 1.07
N VAL A 158 -3.60 11.83 0.15
CA VAL A 158 -3.18 12.22 -1.19
C VAL A 158 -2.68 13.65 -1.18
N TRP A 159 -1.51 13.83 -1.79
CA TRP A 159 -0.92 15.10 -2.19
C TRP A 159 -0.86 15.19 -3.70
N THR A 160 -0.91 16.40 -4.24
CA THR A 160 -0.72 16.63 -5.67
C THR A 160 0.10 17.87 -5.97
N LEU A 161 0.76 17.89 -7.12
CA LEU A 161 1.22 19.11 -7.77
C LEU A 161 1.04 18.98 -9.27
N TYR A 162 0.90 20.12 -9.95
CA TYR A 162 0.75 20.17 -11.40
C TYR A 162 1.60 21.27 -12.02
N GLN A 163 1.91 21.09 -13.30
CA GLN A 163 2.43 22.17 -14.13
C GLN A 163 1.32 23.19 -14.42
N ARG A 164 1.55 24.45 -14.03
CA ARG A 164 0.61 25.56 -14.31
C ARG A 164 0.55 25.92 -15.78
N THR A 165 1.60 25.58 -16.52
CA THR A 165 1.73 25.72 -17.97
C THR A 165 2.50 24.52 -18.51
N PRO A 166 2.20 23.98 -19.69
CA PRO A 166 2.88 22.79 -20.20
C PRO A 166 4.40 22.94 -20.23
N GLY A 167 5.13 21.97 -19.68
CA GLY A 167 6.59 21.92 -19.71
C GLY A 167 7.31 22.94 -18.80
N ALA A 168 6.59 23.72 -17.98
CA ALA A 168 7.17 24.75 -17.11
C ALA A 168 6.38 24.90 -15.79
N ASN A 169 6.90 25.76 -14.88
CA ASN A 169 6.26 26.28 -13.67
C ASN A 169 5.30 25.33 -12.93
N TRP A 170 5.82 24.65 -11.92
CA TRP A 170 5.03 23.79 -11.03
C TRP A 170 4.22 24.59 -9.99
N SER A 171 3.08 24.05 -9.58
CA SER A 171 2.37 24.46 -8.37
C SER A 171 3.19 24.12 -7.12
N ALA A 172 2.78 24.67 -5.98
CA ALA A 172 3.16 24.05 -4.71
C ALA A 172 2.43 22.71 -4.56
N TRP A 173 2.91 21.86 -3.67
CA TRP A 173 2.16 20.67 -3.26
C TRP A 173 0.84 21.09 -2.59
N GLU A 174 -0.26 20.47 -3.01
CA GLU A 174 -1.60 20.64 -2.47
C GLU A 174 -1.99 19.36 -1.71
N GLY A 175 -2.37 19.49 -0.43
CA GLY A 175 -2.68 18.38 0.48
C GLY A 175 -2.36 18.70 1.95
N PRO A 176 -2.38 17.72 2.86
CA PRO A 176 -2.87 16.35 2.65
C PRO A 176 -4.39 16.34 2.48
N GLY A 177 -4.93 15.33 1.80
CA GLY A 177 -6.39 15.14 1.70
C GLY A 177 -6.98 15.80 0.46
N PHE A 178 -6.41 15.47 -0.72
CA PHE A 178 -6.82 16.04 -2.00
C PHE A 178 -8.34 16.13 -2.16
N LYS A 179 -8.82 17.37 -2.29
CA LYS A 179 -10.24 17.72 -2.47
C LYS A 179 -11.16 17.04 -1.46
N ASN A 180 -10.77 17.07 -0.18
CA ASN A 180 -11.49 16.45 0.94
C ASN A 180 -11.75 14.97 0.70
N GLN A 181 -10.69 14.21 0.37
CA GLN A 181 -10.81 12.78 0.10
C GLN A 181 -11.60 12.07 1.22
N PRO A 182 -12.58 11.22 0.86
CA PRO A 182 -13.49 10.62 1.84
C PRO A 182 -12.83 9.49 2.65
N LYS A 183 -11.77 8.89 2.10
CA LYS A 183 -11.02 7.78 2.70
C LYS A 183 -9.52 7.90 2.37
N PRO A 184 -8.64 7.32 3.20
CA PRO A 184 -7.27 7.00 2.80
C PRO A 184 -7.24 6.16 1.51
N LEU A 185 -6.40 6.52 0.53
CA LEU A 185 -6.26 5.81 -0.74
C LEU A 185 -4.91 5.09 -0.82
N MET A 186 -4.93 3.79 -1.16
CA MET A 186 -3.79 2.87 -1.17
C MET A 186 -3.26 2.56 -2.58
N GLN A 187 -4.06 2.84 -3.60
CA GLN A 187 -3.69 2.80 -5.02
C GLN A 187 -4.29 4.02 -5.70
N LEU A 188 -3.61 4.53 -6.72
CA LEU A 188 -4.01 5.72 -7.46
C LEU A 188 -3.92 5.43 -8.96
N ALA A 189 -4.85 5.96 -9.72
CA ALA A 189 -4.80 6.00 -11.18
C ALA A 189 -5.42 7.31 -11.67
N ALA A 190 -4.94 7.84 -12.78
CA ALA A 190 -5.47 9.07 -13.37
C ALA A 190 -5.40 8.98 -14.88
N ALA A 191 -6.38 9.56 -15.56
CA ALA A 191 -6.37 9.66 -17.01
C ALA A 191 -7.18 10.86 -17.49
N LEU A 192 -6.73 11.44 -18.61
CA LEU A 192 -7.49 12.44 -19.35
C LEU A 192 -8.71 11.77 -20.01
N GLN A 193 -9.82 12.49 -20.10
CA GLN A 193 -11.00 12.08 -20.87
C GLN A 193 -11.06 12.85 -22.19
N ASN A 194 -11.83 12.34 -23.16
CA ASN A 194 -11.98 12.96 -24.49
C ASN A 194 -12.66 14.35 -24.47
N ASN A 195 -13.22 14.77 -23.33
CA ASN A 195 -13.74 16.13 -23.12
C ASN A 195 -12.68 17.09 -22.53
N GLY A 196 -11.44 16.64 -22.32
CA GLY A 196 -10.35 17.42 -21.73
C GLY A 196 -10.33 17.45 -20.20
N ASN A 197 -11.32 16.85 -19.52
CA ASN A 197 -11.32 16.76 -18.06
C ASN A 197 -10.53 15.54 -17.61
N VAL A 198 -9.79 15.67 -16.52
CA VAL A 198 -9.13 14.51 -15.90
C VAL A 198 -10.09 13.77 -14.97
N LEU A 199 -10.02 12.44 -15.00
CA LEU A 199 -10.57 11.57 -13.97
C LEU A 199 -9.42 11.08 -13.09
N PHE A 200 -9.53 11.32 -11.79
CA PHE A 200 -8.68 10.72 -10.77
C PHE A 200 -9.45 9.60 -10.06
N ALA A 201 -8.79 8.47 -9.86
CA ALA A 201 -9.37 7.31 -9.21
C ALA A 201 -8.41 6.75 -8.17
N GLY A 202 -8.96 6.11 -7.14
CA GLY A 202 -8.15 5.39 -6.17
C GLY A 202 -8.92 4.29 -5.47
N LEU A 203 -8.16 3.41 -4.82
CA LEU A 203 -8.69 2.33 -3.98
C LEU A 203 -8.49 2.70 -2.52
N ASP A 204 -9.53 2.58 -1.69
CA ASP A 204 -9.35 2.67 -0.24
C ASP A 204 -8.77 1.37 0.36
N GLY A 205 -8.53 1.35 1.67
CA GLY A 205 -7.99 0.16 2.36
C GLY A 205 -8.92 -1.06 2.37
N ALA A 206 -10.21 -0.91 2.01
CA ALA A 206 -11.13 -2.02 1.80
C ALA A 206 -11.17 -2.48 0.33
N GLY A 207 -10.36 -1.85 -0.53
CA GLY A 207 -10.31 -2.10 -1.96
C GLY A 207 -11.47 -1.47 -2.73
N SER A 208 -12.20 -0.50 -2.15
CA SER A 208 -13.33 0.16 -2.82
C SER A 208 -12.84 1.24 -3.77
N VAL A 209 -13.40 1.30 -4.99
CA VAL A 209 -13.08 2.32 -5.98
C VAL A 209 -13.79 3.62 -5.64
N TRP A 210 -13.01 4.70 -5.63
CA TRP A 210 -13.44 6.08 -5.53
C TRP A 210 -12.97 6.85 -6.77
N THR A 211 -13.78 7.77 -7.27
CA THR A 211 -13.42 8.64 -8.39
C THR A 211 -13.68 10.11 -8.08
N CYS A 212 -12.88 11.00 -8.64
CA CYS A 212 -13.04 12.44 -8.59
C CYS A 212 -12.75 12.97 -10.00
N GLY A 213 -13.67 13.70 -10.60
CA GLY A 213 -13.51 14.23 -11.95
C GLY A 213 -13.37 15.74 -11.96
N GLN A 214 -12.57 16.30 -12.86
CA GLN A 214 -12.58 17.74 -13.11
C GLN A 214 -13.93 18.21 -13.66
N GLY A 215 -14.35 19.41 -13.26
CA GLY A 215 -15.54 20.08 -13.78
C GLY A 215 -15.31 20.71 -15.15
N SER A 216 -14.08 21.14 -15.43
CA SER A 216 -13.66 21.68 -16.74
C SER A 216 -12.17 21.41 -16.98
N PRO A 217 -11.69 21.48 -18.24
CA PRO A 217 -10.29 21.17 -18.55
C PRO A 217 -9.31 22.08 -17.80
N GLY A 218 -8.47 21.51 -16.93
CA GLY A 218 -7.53 22.25 -16.09
C GLY A 218 -8.18 23.15 -15.03
N GLY A 219 -9.47 22.95 -14.77
CA GLY A 219 -10.26 23.68 -13.78
C GLY A 219 -10.32 22.98 -12.42
N ASP A 220 -11.32 23.35 -11.63
CA ASP A 220 -11.58 22.74 -10.33
C ASP A 220 -12.18 21.33 -10.45
N TRP A 221 -12.07 20.60 -9.35
CA TRP A 221 -12.53 19.21 -9.21
C TRP A 221 -13.92 19.14 -8.58
N ASN A 222 -14.73 18.21 -9.06
CA ASN A 222 -16.03 17.91 -8.48
C ASN A 222 -15.89 17.14 -7.15
N ALA A 223 -17.02 16.86 -6.50
CA ALA A 223 -17.03 15.98 -5.35
C ALA A 223 -16.61 14.54 -5.70
N TRP A 224 -16.03 13.85 -4.73
CA TRP A 224 -15.73 12.43 -4.82
C TRP A 224 -17.01 11.59 -5.00
N ASN A 225 -16.94 10.57 -5.86
CA ASN A 225 -17.96 9.56 -6.09
C ASN A 225 -17.45 8.19 -5.62
N GLY A 226 -18.25 7.50 -4.83
CA GLY A 226 -17.96 6.19 -4.24
C GLY A 226 -18.65 6.01 -2.89
N PRO A 227 -18.34 4.93 -2.14
CA PRO A 227 -17.48 3.82 -2.54
C PRO A 227 -18.14 2.96 -3.65
N ASN A 228 -17.37 2.05 -4.25
CA ASN A 228 -17.87 1.00 -5.16
C ASN A 228 -18.47 1.53 -6.48
N VAL A 229 -17.74 2.44 -7.14
CA VAL A 229 -18.10 2.98 -8.46
C VAL A 229 -18.52 1.86 -9.42
N GLY A 230 -19.64 2.07 -10.13
CA GLY A 230 -20.13 1.14 -11.14
C GLY A 230 -20.71 -0.17 -10.59
N ALA A 231 -21.10 -0.21 -9.30
CA ALA A 231 -21.51 -1.45 -8.61
C ALA A 231 -20.38 -2.49 -8.63
N GLN A 232 -19.23 -2.08 -8.07
CA GLN A 232 -18.02 -2.90 -7.97
C GLN A 232 -18.28 -4.34 -7.50
N PRO A 233 -17.76 -5.36 -8.21
CA PRO A 233 -18.10 -6.76 -7.96
C PRO A 233 -17.36 -7.39 -6.76
N CYS A 234 -16.13 -6.93 -6.47
CA CYS A 234 -15.30 -7.43 -5.39
C CYS A 234 -14.27 -6.37 -4.96
N ALA A 235 -13.62 -6.57 -3.82
CA ALA A 235 -12.52 -5.70 -3.38
C ALA A 235 -11.31 -5.80 -4.33
N PHE A 236 -10.73 -4.66 -4.69
CA PHE A 236 -9.57 -4.59 -5.56
C PHE A 236 -8.28 -4.21 -4.81
N GLU A 237 -7.14 -4.60 -5.35
CA GLU A 237 -5.80 -4.28 -4.84
C GLU A 237 -4.94 -3.55 -5.87
N GLN A 238 -5.30 -3.59 -7.15
CA GLN A 238 -4.61 -2.90 -8.25
C GLN A 238 -5.60 -2.09 -9.06
N LEU A 239 -5.14 -0.96 -9.60
CA LEU A 239 -5.93 -0.05 -10.40
C LEU A 239 -5.08 0.58 -11.50
N ALA A 240 -5.60 0.63 -12.72
CA ALA A 240 -5.03 1.38 -13.83
C ALA A 240 -6.15 2.15 -14.55
N ALA A 241 -5.78 3.26 -15.19
CA ALA A 241 -6.70 4.10 -15.95
C ALA A 241 -6.06 4.49 -17.29
N SER A 242 -6.88 4.58 -18.34
CA SER A 242 -6.45 5.15 -19.61
C SER A 242 -7.57 5.96 -20.26
N GLN A 243 -7.18 7.01 -20.97
CA GLN A 243 -8.03 7.63 -21.98
C GLN A 243 -8.41 6.59 -23.04
N GLN A 244 -9.63 6.66 -23.55
CA GLN A 244 -10.10 5.81 -24.65
C GLN A 244 -10.22 6.59 -25.95
N GLY A 245 -10.12 5.90 -27.07
CA GLY A 245 -10.48 6.47 -28.36
C GLY A 245 -11.99 6.47 -28.60
N GLY A 246 -12.42 7.18 -29.64
CA GLY A 246 -13.84 7.25 -30.02
C GLY A 246 -14.68 8.10 -29.06
N HIS A 247 -15.93 7.69 -28.82
CA HIS A 247 -16.88 8.46 -28.01
C HIS A 247 -16.79 8.22 -26.50
N ARG A 248 -16.06 7.17 -26.07
CA ARG A 248 -15.94 6.76 -24.66
C ARG A 248 -15.15 7.77 -23.83
N GLY A 249 -15.31 7.71 -22.51
CA GLY A 249 -14.48 8.45 -21.57
C GLY A 249 -13.27 7.64 -21.11
N VAL A 250 -12.94 7.70 -19.83
CA VAL A 250 -11.87 6.87 -19.26
C VAL A 250 -12.36 5.41 -19.10
N GLU A 251 -11.45 4.46 -19.28
CA GLU A 251 -11.61 3.06 -18.89
C GLU A 251 -10.70 2.79 -17.68
N LEU A 252 -11.24 2.09 -16.68
CA LEU A 252 -10.49 1.62 -15.52
C LEU A 252 -10.35 0.10 -15.59
N TRP A 253 -9.17 -0.39 -15.21
CA TRP A 253 -8.93 -1.81 -14.95
C TRP A 253 -8.56 -1.99 -13.50
N ALA A 254 -9.11 -3.03 -12.89
CA ALA A 254 -8.82 -3.36 -11.51
C ALA A 254 -8.69 -4.87 -11.33
N ALA A 255 -7.89 -5.28 -10.35
CA ALA A 255 -7.73 -6.68 -9.97
C ALA A 255 -7.70 -6.81 -8.46
N GLY A 256 -8.32 -7.87 -7.93
CA GLY A 256 -8.30 -8.22 -6.52
C GLY A 256 -7.11 -9.10 -6.16
N ALA A 257 -7.14 -9.66 -4.94
CA ALA A 257 -6.12 -10.57 -4.43
C ALA A 257 -5.96 -11.86 -5.26
N ASP A 258 -6.99 -12.25 -6.02
CA ASP A 258 -6.98 -13.38 -6.94
C ASP A 258 -6.30 -13.06 -8.28
N GLY A 259 -5.98 -11.79 -8.53
CA GLY A 259 -5.39 -11.28 -9.77
C GLY A 259 -6.33 -11.34 -10.98
N GLN A 260 -7.63 -11.62 -10.79
CA GLN A 260 -8.59 -11.58 -11.89
C GLN A 260 -8.89 -10.13 -12.25
N VAL A 261 -8.67 -9.77 -13.52
CA VAL A 261 -8.90 -8.42 -14.02
C VAL A 261 -10.37 -8.21 -14.36
N TRP A 262 -10.89 -7.10 -13.88
CA TRP A 262 -12.18 -6.51 -14.22
C TRP A 262 -11.96 -5.16 -14.89
N THR A 263 -12.89 -4.74 -15.73
CA THR A 263 -12.88 -3.40 -16.32
C THR A 263 -14.25 -2.77 -16.38
N LEU A 264 -14.30 -1.44 -16.37
CA LEU A 264 -15.47 -0.66 -16.75
C LEU A 264 -15.01 0.63 -17.44
N TYR A 265 -15.87 1.20 -18.27
CA TYR A 265 -15.57 2.45 -18.97
C TYR A 265 -16.75 3.40 -18.93
N GLN A 266 -16.49 4.68 -19.10
CA GLN A 266 -17.56 5.64 -19.31
C GLN A 266 -18.09 5.54 -20.75
N LEU A 267 -19.41 5.46 -20.90
CA LEU A 267 -20.09 5.36 -22.20
C LEU A 267 -19.85 6.61 -23.06
N THR A 268 -19.73 7.76 -22.40
CA THR A 268 -19.28 9.03 -22.97
C THR A 268 -18.33 9.72 -21.99
N ALA A 269 -17.44 10.60 -22.46
CA ALA A 269 -16.56 11.37 -21.58
C ALA A 269 -17.34 12.13 -20.49
N GLY A 270 -17.05 11.84 -19.21
CA GLY A 270 -17.75 12.41 -18.06
C GLY A 270 -19.17 11.87 -17.80
N GLY A 271 -19.62 10.89 -18.59
CA GLY A 271 -20.97 10.34 -18.53
C GLY A 271 -21.12 9.12 -17.62
N ALA A 272 -22.21 8.38 -17.86
CA ALA A 272 -22.50 7.13 -17.13
C ALA A 272 -21.43 6.07 -17.40
N TRP A 273 -21.21 5.21 -16.40
CA TRP A 273 -20.33 4.05 -16.48
C TRP A 273 -21.07 2.85 -17.09
N SER A 274 -20.32 1.99 -17.80
CA SER A 274 -20.74 0.62 -18.10
C SER A 274 -20.84 -0.20 -16.81
N HIS A 275 -21.38 -1.41 -16.93
CA HIS A 275 -21.17 -2.44 -15.91
C HIS A 275 -19.71 -2.90 -15.91
N TRP A 276 -19.25 -3.44 -14.78
CA TRP A 276 -17.97 -4.14 -14.70
C TRP A 276 -18.00 -5.42 -15.54
N GLU A 277 -17.03 -5.58 -16.43
CA GLU A 277 -16.79 -6.77 -17.24
C GLU A 277 -15.66 -7.61 -16.61
N GLY A 278 -15.94 -8.88 -16.33
CA GLY A 278 -15.01 -9.83 -15.68
C GLY A 278 -15.76 -10.99 -14.99
N PRO A 279 -15.07 -11.80 -14.17
CA PRO A 279 -13.61 -11.82 -13.98
C PRO A 279 -12.89 -12.40 -15.20
N GLY A 280 -11.64 -11.99 -15.44
CA GLY A 280 -10.82 -12.55 -16.51
C GLY A 280 -10.93 -11.79 -17.82
N PHE A 281 -10.65 -10.49 -17.78
CA PHE A 281 -10.72 -9.57 -18.92
C PHE A 281 -10.18 -10.19 -20.22
N LYS A 282 -11.07 -10.34 -21.21
CA LYS A 282 -10.80 -10.84 -22.56
C LYS A 282 -10.01 -12.16 -22.57
N GLY A 283 -10.39 -13.10 -21.71
CA GLY A 283 -9.75 -14.41 -21.64
C GLY A 283 -8.34 -14.35 -21.06
N GLN A 284 -8.15 -13.49 -20.04
CA GLN A 284 -6.92 -13.31 -19.29
C GLN A 284 -6.18 -14.65 -19.06
N PRO A 285 -4.91 -14.77 -19.47
CA PRO A 285 -4.21 -16.06 -19.48
C PRO A 285 -3.70 -16.49 -18.10
N THR A 286 -3.50 -15.54 -17.19
CA THR A 286 -2.99 -15.77 -15.83
C THR A 286 -3.39 -14.62 -14.90
N PRO A 287 -3.53 -14.83 -13.58
CA PRO A 287 -3.68 -13.75 -12.60
C PRO A 287 -2.62 -12.64 -12.74
N LEU A 288 -3.05 -11.37 -12.65
CA LEU A 288 -2.21 -10.18 -12.80
C LEU A 288 -2.25 -9.32 -11.53
N PHE A 289 -1.08 -8.87 -11.06
CA PHE A 289 -0.88 -8.21 -9.75
C PHE A 289 -0.24 -6.83 -9.84
N LYS A 290 0.07 -6.34 -11.04
CA LYS A 290 0.43 -4.95 -11.37
C LYS A 290 -0.17 -4.62 -12.71
N LEU A 291 -0.75 -3.44 -12.87
CA LEU A 291 -1.51 -3.06 -14.05
C LEU A 291 -0.97 -1.74 -14.61
N ALA A 292 -0.93 -1.61 -15.93
CA ALA A 292 -0.71 -0.34 -16.61
C ALA A 292 -1.53 -0.30 -17.90
N ALA A 293 -1.96 0.89 -18.31
CA ALA A 293 -2.68 1.10 -19.56
C ALA A 293 -2.29 2.44 -20.16
N ALA A 294 -2.31 2.54 -21.48
CA ALA A 294 -2.11 3.80 -22.19
C ALA A 294 -2.76 3.77 -23.57
N GLN A 295 -3.28 4.93 -23.98
CA GLN A 295 -3.70 5.18 -25.35
C GLN A 295 -2.48 5.36 -26.27
N GLN A 296 -2.65 5.00 -27.53
CA GLN A 296 -1.71 5.27 -28.62
C GLN A 296 -2.25 6.42 -29.49
N ASN A 297 -1.40 7.07 -30.29
CA ASN A 297 -1.79 8.15 -31.20
C ASN A 297 -2.85 7.78 -32.24
N ASN A 298 -3.09 6.48 -32.48
CA ASN A 298 -4.16 6.01 -33.36
C ASN A 298 -5.52 5.86 -32.64
N GLY A 299 -5.59 6.21 -31.35
CA GLY A 299 -6.77 6.11 -30.49
C GLY A 299 -6.97 4.75 -29.81
N ASN A 300 -6.24 3.71 -30.20
CA ASN A 300 -6.33 2.38 -29.59
C ASN A 300 -5.61 2.36 -28.25
N VAL A 301 -6.18 1.65 -27.28
CA VAL A 301 -5.54 1.43 -25.98
C VAL A 301 -4.75 0.13 -25.95
N MET A 302 -3.62 0.16 -25.25
CA MET A 302 -2.90 -1.03 -24.80
C MET A 302 -3.07 -1.19 -23.29
N PHE A 303 -3.21 -2.43 -22.84
CA PHE A 303 -3.27 -2.82 -21.43
C PHE A 303 -2.20 -3.87 -21.16
N TRP A 304 -1.54 -3.74 -20.02
CA TRP A 304 -0.52 -4.68 -19.56
C TRP A 304 -0.77 -5.07 -18.11
N GLY A 305 -0.26 -6.26 -17.77
CA GLY A 305 -0.06 -6.60 -16.39
C GLY A 305 1.10 -7.54 -16.15
N LEU A 306 1.52 -7.61 -14.89
CA LEU A 306 2.52 -8.56 -14.40
C LEU A 306 1.83 -9.71 -13.67
N ASP A 307 2.23 -10.95 -13.95
CA ASP A 307 1.85 -12.09 -13.10
C ASP A 307 2.67 -12.13 -11.79
N ARG A 308 2.45 -13.15 -10.96
CA ARG A 308 3.09 -13.25 -9.64
C ARG A 308 4.61 -13.44 -9.74
N GLU A 309 5.07 -14.01 -10.85
CA GLU A 309 6.48 -14.18 -11.16
C GLU A 309 7.08 -12.95 -11.85
N GLY A 310 6.34 -11.85 -11.98
CA GLY A 310 6.80 -10.62 -12.62
C GLY A 310 6.88 -10.71 -14.14
N ARG A 311 6.26 -11.72 -14.76
CA ARG A 311 6.25 -11.86 -16.23
C ARG A 311 5.20 -10.94 -16.82
N LEU A 312 5.59 -10.22 -17.86
CA LEU A 312 4.79 -9.21 -18.51
C LEU A 312 3.88 -9.83 -19.57
N TRP A 313 2.61 -9.45 -19.51
CA TRP A 313 1.56 -9.76 -20.46
C TRP A 313 0.98 -8.47 -21.03
N GLY A 314 0.63 -8.46 -22.31
CA GLY A 314 0.04 -7.30 -22.97
C GLY A 314 -1.10 -7.67 -23.90
N ILE A 315 -2.08 -6.78 -24.04
CA ILE A 315 -3.21 -6.89 -24.96
C ILE A 315 -3.52 -5.50 -25.52
N GLY A 316 -3.95 -5.43 -26.78
CA GLY A 316 -4.25 -4.16 -27.46
C GLY A 316 -5.63 -4.16 -28.10
N GLN A 317 -6.25 -2.99 -28.12
CA GLN A 317 -7.45 -2.75 -28.90
C GLN A 317 -7.17 -2.85 -30.41
N GLN A 318 -8.15 -3.37 -31.14
CA GLN A 318 -8.10 -3.47 -32.60
C GLN A 318 -8.57 -2.19 -33.28
N SER A 319 -9.40 -1.40 -32.60
CA SER A 319 -9.88 -0.09 -33.06
C SER A 319 -10.20 0.83 -31.89
N PRO A 320 -10.28 2.16 -32.10
CA PRO A 320 -10.49 3.12 -31.01
C PRO A 320 -11.82 2.88 -30.30
N GLY A 321 -11.78 2.50 -29.02
CA GLY A 321 -12.99 2.17 -28.25
C GLY A 321 -13.71 0.90 -28.69
N GLY A 322 -13.07 0.08 -29.53
CA GLY A 322 -13.60 -1.19 -30.03
C GLY A 322 -13.14 -2.41 -29.22
N ASP A 323 -13.24 -3.58 -29.83
CA ASP A 323 -12.81 -4.84 -29.23
C ASP A 323 -11.29 -5.01 -29.15
N TRP A 324 -10.88 -5.98 -28.35
CA TRP A 324 -9.49 -6.29 -28.03
C TRP A 324 -8.99 -7.49 -28.82
N GLY A 325 -7.70 -7.49 -29.13
CA GLY A 325 -7.01 -8.61 -29.76
C GLY A 325 -6.70 -9.75 -28.77
N ALA A 326 -5.71 -10.57 -29.11
CA ALA A 326 -5.23 -11.63 -28.24
C ALA A 326 -4.18 -11.12 -27.24
N TRP A 327 -4.16 -11.74 -26.06
CA TRP A 327 -3.08 -11.59 -25.10
C TRP A 327 -1.74 -12.08 -25.66
N GLN A 328 -0.68 -11.36 -25.33
CA GLN A 328 0.71 -11.67 -25.70
C GLN A 328 1.54 -11.83 -24.43
N GLY A 329 2.25 -12.95 -24.32
CA GLY A 329 3.10 -13.29 -23.17
C GLY A 329 3.18 -14.81 -22.93
N PRO A 330 3.81 -15.25 -21.83
CA PRO A 330 4.56 -14.43 -20.89
C PRO A 330 5.85 -13.88 -21.51
N GLY A 331 6.34 -12.75 -21.00
CA GLY A 331 7.57 -12.13 -21.52
C GLY A 331 7.33 -11.26 -22.75
N PHE A 332 6.29 -10.42 -22.68
CA PHE A 332 5.89 -9.50 -23.74
C PHE A 332 7.09 -8.82 -24.41
N VAL A 333 7.21 -9.02 -25.73
CA VAL A 333 8.28 -8.45 -26.58
C VAL A 333 9.68 -8.78 -26.04
N GLY A 334 9.89 -10.02 -25.60
CA GLY A 334 11.19 -10.48 -25.13
C GLY A 334 11.65 -9.76 -23.86
N GLN A 335 10.75 -9.61 -22.90
CA GLN A 335 11.02 -9.05 -21.57
C GLN A 335 12.39 -9.50 -21.03
N PRO A 336 13.27 -8.56 -20.60
CA PRO A 336 14.65 -8.86 -20.25
C PRO A 336 14.79 -9.59 -18.90
N GLU A 337 13.92 -9.27 -17.94
CA GLU A 337 13.87 -9.88 -16.61
C GLU A 337 12.47 -9.72 -15.99
N PRO A 338 12.11 -10.50 -14.96
CA PRO A 338 10.93 -10.25 -14.14
C PRO A 338 10.85 -8.82 -13.60
N PHE A 339 9.69 -8.20 -13.70
CA PHE A 339 9.44 -6.86 -13.16
C PHE A 339 8.63 -6.88 -11.87
N THR A 340 8.78 -5.82 -11.08
CA THR A 340 8.07 -5.58 -9.81
C THR A 340 7.06 -4.42 -9.92
N ALA A 341 7.26 -3.53 -10.88
CA ALA A 341 6.37 -2.42 -11.20
C ALA A 341 6.43 -2.08 -12.70
N ILE A 342 5.33 -1.54 -13.23
CA ILE A 342 5.21 -1.08 -14.61
C ILE A 342 4.45 0.24 -14.67
N ALA A 343 4.73 1.04 -15.70
CA ALA A 343 3.95 2.21 -16.07
C ALA A 343 3.99 2.37 -17.59
N ALA A 344 2.97 3.01 -18.17
CA ALA A 344 2.91 3.27 -19.60
C ALA A 344 2.42 4.69 -19.86
N SER A 345 2.78 5.23 -21.01
CA SER A 345 2.29 6.52 -21.49
C SER A 345 2.15 6.50 -23.01
N GLU A 346 1.18 7.27 -23.51
CA GLU A 346 1.18 7.70 -24.90
C GLU A 346 2.47 8.51 -25.18
N GLN A 347 3.01 8.36 -26.38
CA GLN A 347 4.03 9.26 -26.94
C GLN A 347 3.51 9.92 -28.21
N LEU A 348 3.75 11.22 -28.36
CA LEU A 348 3.49 11.89 -29.65
C LEU A 348 4.66 11.74 -30.64
N GLY A 349 4.57 12.46 -31.77
CA GLY A 349 5.49 12.31 -32.89
C GLY A 349 5.17 11.05 -33.70
N ASN A 350 6.21 10.34 -34.16
CA ASN A 350 6.02 9.12 -34.95
C ASN A 350 5.80 7.88 -34.09
N ARG A 351 5.81 7.97 -32.74
CA ARG A 351 5.74 6.82 -31.84
C ARG A 351 4.30 6.40 -31.54
N GLY A 352 4.15 5.26 -30.87
CA GLY A 352 2.90 4.84 -30.25
C GLY A 352 2.96 5.04 -28.74
N VAL A 353 2.83 3.94 -27.99
CA VAL A 353 3.05 3.92 -26.54
C VAL A 353 4.51 3.65 -26.17
N GLU A 354 4.89 4.06 -24.96
CA GLU A 354 6.09 3.60 -24.25
C GLU A 354 5.69 2.90 -22.95
N LEU A 355 6.41 1.83 -22.63
CA LEU A 355 6.21 1.01 -21.43
C LEU A 355 7.52 0.91 -20.66
N TRP A 356 7.45 1.18 -19.36
CA TRP A 356 8.56 1.02 -18.42
C TRP A 356 8.31 -0.16 -17.50
N GLY A 357 9.39 -0.85 -17.14
CA GLY A 357 9.41 -1.90 -16.12
C GLY A 357 10.56 -1.70 -15.14
N ILE A 358 10.33 -2.00 -13.86
CA ILE A 358 11.36 -2.02 -12.82
C ILE A 358 11.70 -3.48 -12.50
N GLY A 359 12.96 -3.88 -12.64
CA GLY A 359 13.46 -5.19 -12.21
C GLY A 359 13.61 -5.33 -10.69
N ALA A 360 13.88 -6.53 -10.20
CA ALA A 360 14.03 -6.78 -8.74
C ALA A 360 15.20 -6.00 -8.10
N SER A 361 16.22 -5.67 -8.90
CA SER A 361 17.37 -4.84 -8.50
C SER A 361 17.07 -3.34 -8.51
N GLY A 362 15.84 -2.93 -8.83
CA GLY A 362 15.42 -1.54 -8.99
C GLY A 362 15.88 -0.88 -10.30
N GLN A 363 16.38 -1.67 -11.26
CA GLN A 363 16.79 -1.17 -12.57
C GLN A 363 15.58 -0.95 -13.48
N LEU A 364 15.52 0.23 -14.11
CA LEU A 364 14.52 0.59 -15.09
C LEU A 364 14.90 0.08 -16.47
N TRP A 365 13.89 -0.47 -17.14
CA TRP A 365 13.88 -0.86 -18.53
C TRP A 365 12.75 -0.14 -19.26
N THR A 366 12.95 0.20 -20.53
CA THR A 366 11.90 0.76 -21.38
C THR A 366 11.89 0.15 -22.77
N LEU A 367 10.74 0.15 -23.42
CA LEU A 367 10.59 -0.02 -24.86
C LEU A 367 9.40 0.79 -25.35
N TYR A 368 9.39 1.11 -26.64
CA TYR A 368 8.30 1.86 -27.25
C TYR A 368 7.90 1.27 -28.59
N GLN A 369 6.70 1.58 -29.03
CA GLN A 369 6.32 1.33 -30.41
C GLN A 369 6.93 2.37 -31.34
N THR A 370 7.50 1.90 -32.45
CA THR A 370 8.13 2.77 -33.44
C THR A 370 7.12 3.57 -34.27
N THR A 371 5.86 3.12 -34.33
CA THR A 371 4.66 3.78 -34.84
C THR A 371 3.44 3.31 -34.04
N ALA A 372 2.37 4.11 -33.97
CA ALA A 372 1.15 3.72 -33.24
C ALA A 372 0.56 2.42 -33.78
N GLY A 373 0.43 1.40 -32.93
CA GLY A 373 -0.01 0.04 -33.31
C GLY A 373 1.04 -0.78 -34.07
N GLY A 374 2.24 -0.23 -34.28
CA GLY A 374 3.30 -0.82 -35.08
C GLY A 374 4.30 -1.66 -34.28
N PRO A 375 5.46 -1.97 -34.90
CA PRO A 375 6.48 -2.81 -34.27
C PRO A 375 7.15 -2.08 -33.10
N TRP A 376 7.59 -2.88 -32.13
CA TRP A 376 8.28 -2.44 -30.94
C TRP A 376 9.79 -2.25 -31.15
N SER A 377 10.39 -1.33 -30.42
CA SER A 377 11.84 -1.27 -30.23
C SER A 377 12.32 -2.49 -29.44
N ARG A 378 13.65 -2.65 -29.36
CA ARG A 378 14.25 -3.49 -28.31
C ARG A 378 14.07 -2.82 -26.95
N TRP A 379 14.13 -3.61 -25.89
CA TRP A 379 14.26 -3.10 -24.52
C TRP A 379 15.59 -2.36 -24.35
N GLU A 380 15.53 -1.16 -23.77
CA GLU A 380 16.66 -0.35 -23.34
C GLU A 380 16.80 -0.47 -21.81
N GLY A 381 18.00 -0.82 -21.35
CA GLY A 381 18.34 -1.03 -19.93
C GLY A 381 19.47 -2.06 -19.77
N PRO A 382 19.76 -2.51 -18.54
CA PRO A 382 19.23 -1.99 -17.28
C PRO A 382 19.78 -0.59 -17.01
N GLY A 383 19.04 0.22 -16.24
CA GLY A 383 19.51 1.54 -15.82
C GLY A 383 19.24 2.63 -16.85
N PHE A 384 18.01 2.66 -17.37
CA PHE A 384 17.54 3.62 -18.37
C PHE A 384 18.06 5.04 -18.09
N LYS A 385 18.78 5.59 -19.07
CA LYS A 385 19.38 6.94 -19.03
C LYS A 385 20.24 7.22 -17.78
N GLN A 386 21.06 6.24 -17.40
CA GLN A 386 21.95 6.34 -16.23
C GLN A 386 21.17 6.69 -14.97
N GLN A 387 20.14 5.89 -14.67
CA GLN A 387 19.31 6.11 -13.49
C GLN A 387 20.17 6.34 -12.23
N PRO A 388 19.82 7.33 -11.38
CA PRO A 388 20.69 7.75 -10.29
C PRO A 388 20.72 6.78 -9.10
N ALA A 389 19.66 5.97 -8.95
CA ALA A 389 19.49 5.02 -7.86
C ALA A 389 18.57 3.86 -8.27
N PRO A 390 18.56 2.73 -7.54
CA PRO A 390 17.52 1.71 -7.66
C PRO A 390 16.12 2.25 -7.33
N MET A 391 15.17 2.03 -8.23
CA MET A 391 13.78 2.51 -8.14
C MET A 391 12.84 1.43 -7.64
N LYS A 392 11.77 1.83 -6.94
CA LYS A 392 10.68 0.94 -6.45
C LYS A 392 9.30 1.27 -7.01
N LYS A 393 9.09 2.48 -7.54
CA LYS A 393 7.84 2.89 -8.19
C LYS A 393 8.12 3.75 -9.40
N VAL A 394 7.19 3.72 -10.36
CA VAL A 394 7.27 4.46 -11.61
C VAL A 394 5.88 4.91 -12.03
N ALA A 395 5.77 6.11 -12.60
CA ALA A 395 4.59 6.59 -13.30
C ALA A 395 5.01 7.52 -14.43
N ALA A 396 4.24 7.53 -15.53
CA ALA A 396 4.53 8.33 -16.70
C ALA A 396 3.25 8.97 -17.22
N ALA A 397 3.37 10.15 -17.81
CA ALA A 397 2.29 10.74 -18.57
C ALA A 397 2.84 11.63 -19.69
N LEU A 398 2.02 11.81 -20.72
CA LEU A 398 2.25 12.77 -21.78
C LEU A 398 2.00 14.20 -21.27
N GLN A 399 2.87 15.13 -21.63
CA GLN A 399 2.64 16.57 -21.43
C GLN A 399 1.98 17.17 -22.66
N ASN A 400 1.28 18.30 -22.50
CA ASN A 400 0.68 19.03 -23.61
C ASN A 400 1.71 19.65 -24.58
N THR A 401 3.02 19.60 -24.24
CA THR A 401 4.12 19.90 -25.17
C THR A 401 4.38 18.76 -26.16
N GLY A 402 3.74 17.60 -25.96
CA GLY A 402 3.95 16.37 -26.71
C GLY A 402 5.10 15.49 -26.20
N CYS A 403 5.78 15.91 -25.14
CA CYS A 403 6.86 15.15 -24.50
C CYS A 403 6.36 14.36 -23.30
N VAL A 404 6.84 13.15 -23.10
CA VAL A 404 6.56 12.38 -21.87
C VAL A 404 7.42 12.87 -20.71
N LEU A 405 6.84 12.84 -19.50
CA LEU A 405 7.56 12.99 -18.24
C LEU A 405 7.40 11.69 -17.44
N LEU A 406 8.52 11.14 -17.00
CA LEU A 406 8.59 9.91 -16.21
C LEU A 406 9.03 10.27 -14.80
N TRP A 407 8.29 9.78 -13.80
CA TRP A 407 8.65 9.85 -12.40
C TRP A 407 9.04 8.48 -11.87
N ALA A 408 10.03 8.46 -11.00
CA ALA A 408 10.41 7.27 -10.27
C ALA A 408 10.70 7.59 -8.79
N VAL A 409 10.43 6.63 -7.93
CA VAL A 409 10.73 6.73 -6.49
C VAL A 409 11.79 5.71 -6.15
N ASP A 410 12.87 6.13 -5.50
CA ASP A 410 13.93 5.22 -5.04
C ASP A 410 13.63 4.61 -3.65
N ASN A 411 14.51 3.69 -3.22
CA ASN A 411 14.36 3.02 -1.93
C ASN A 411 14.50 3.96 -0.72
N ASP A 412 15.13 5.12 -0.89
CA ASP A 412 15.27 6.18 0.12
C ASP A 412 14.11 7.19 0.08
N ASN A 413 13.02 6.84 -0.60
CA ASN A 413 11.84 7.67 -0.80
C ASN A 413 12.16 9.04 -1.43
N GLN A 414 13.11 9.10 -2.35
CA GLN A 414 13.34 10.28 -3.19
C GLN A 414 12.55 10.19 -4.48
N LEU A 415 11.93 11.30 -4.86
CA LEU A 415 11.20 11.44 -6.11
C LEU A 415 12.12 12.02 -7.19
N TRP A 416 12.33 11.24 -8.24
CA TRP A 416 13.11 11.59 -9.42
C TRP A 416 12.21 11.78 -10.62
N GLN A 417 12.63 12.64 -11.56
CA GLN A 417 11.96 12.80 -12.85
C GLN A 417 12.97 12.87 -13.99
N ILE A 418 12.54 12.44 -15.18
CA ILE A 418 13.26 12.58 -16.44
C ILE A 418 12.25 12.90 -17.54
N ALA A 419 12.60 13.79 -18.47
CA ALA A 419 11.72 14.28 -19.53
C ALA A 419 12.23 13.90 -20.91
N GLN A 420 11.33 13.68 -21.86
CA GLN A 420 11.69 13.71 -23.27
C GLN A 420 12.08 15.12 -23.72
N GLY A 421 13.14 15.22 -24.53
CA GLY A 421 13.59 16.48 -25.12
C GLY A 421 12.72 16.95 -26.29
N SER A 422 12.04 16.03 -26.97
CA SER A 422 11.07 16.32 -28.03
C SER A 422 10.06 15.18 -28.18
N PRO A 423 8.89 15.41 -28.80
CA PRO A 423 7.88 14.37 -29.01
C PRO A 423 8.44 13.14 -29.74
N GLY A 424 8.44 11.99 -29.06
CA GLY A 424 8.97 10.73 -29.62
C GLY A 424 10.49 10.67 -29.75
N GLY A 425 11.20 11.68 -29.21
CA GLY A 425 12.64 11.87 -29.30
C GLY A 425 13.41 11.32 -28.11
N ASP A 426 14.66 11.75 -27.98
CA ASP A 426 15.54 11.28 -26.91
C ASP A 426 15.23 11.94 -25.56
N TRP A 427 15.67 11.32 -24.47
CA TRP A 427 15.44 11.76 -23.09
C TRP A 427 16.59 12.63 -22.56
N ALA A 428 16.23 13.57 -21.70
CA ALA A 428 17.16 14.41 -20.95
C ALA A 428 17.84 13.63 -19.80
N GLY A 429 18.47 14.33 -18.86
CA GLY A 429 19.02 13.74 -17.64
C GLY A 429 17.99 13.65 -16.50
N TRP A 430 18.21 12.71 -15.58
CA TRP A 430 17.43 12.62 -14.34
C TRP A 430 17.65 13.84 -13.44
N THR A 431 16.57 14.32 -12.83
CA THR A 431 16.59 15.40 -11.84
C THR A 431 15.79 15.00 -10.61
N ARG A 432 16.24 15.43 -9.44
CA ARG A 432 15.50 15.20 -8.19
C ARG A 432 14.42 16.27 -8.03
N THR A 433 13.27 15.87 -7.52
CA THR A 433 12.15 16.74 -7.21
C THR A 433 11.92 16.78 -5.70
N SER A 434 11.33 17.86 -5.20
CA SER A 434 11.03 18.00 -3.77
C SER A 434 9.84 17.11 -3.40
N PRO A 435 9.93 16.34 -2.31
CA PRO A 435 8.79 15.57 -1.80
C PRO A 435 7.67 16.49 -1.29
N PRO A 436 6.44 15.98 -1.09
CA PRO A 436 5.40 16.74 -0.41
C PRO A 436 5.83 17.09 1.03
N PRO A 437 5.27 18.16 1.62
CA PRO A 437 5.47 18.47 3.04
C PRO A 437 5.12 17.27 3.94
N GLN A 438 5.85 17.11 5.04
CA GLN A 438 5.46 16.13 6.07
C GLN A 438 4.19 16.62 6.75
N GLY A 439 3.13 15.81 6.69
CA GLY A 439 1.83 16.06 7.32
C GLY A 439 1.71 15.41 8.68
#